data_AF-A0A7Z1QFK2-F1
#
_entry.id   AF-A0A7Z1QFK2-F1
#
_cell.length_a   1.000
_cell.length_b   1.000
_cell.length_c   1.000
_cell.angle_alpha   90.00
_cell.angle_beta   90.00
_cell.angle_gamma   90.00
#
_symmetry.space_group_name_H-M   'P 1'
#
loop_
_entity.id
_entity.type
_entity.pdbx_description
1 polymer ?
#
loop_
_entity_poly.entity_id
_entity_poly.type
_entity_poly.pdbx_seq_one_letter_code
_entity_poly.pdbx_strand_id
1 'polypeptide(L)' 'AWATNTESGFEFQTWGENRRIPVDLDGLRLVSFLPVENQ' A
#
# COMPACT_ATOMS: atom_id res chain seq x y z
N ALA A 1 -5.08 0.48 9.14
CA ALA A 1 -3.83 1.22 9.39
C ALA A 1 -3.72 1.46 10.88
N TRP A 2 -2.52 1.31 11.46
CA TRP A 2 -2.23 1.56 12.88
C TRP A 2 -1.03 2.49 13.01
N ALA A 3 -0.94 3.22 14.12
CA ALA A 3 0.15 4.16 14.37
C ALA A 3 1.46 3.40 14.64
N THR A 4 2.55 3.84 14.00
CA THR A 4 3.90 3.30 14.22
C THR A 4 4.92 4.44 14.26
N ASN A 5 6.05 4.21 14.93
CA ASN A 5 7.12 5.22 15.05
C ASN A 5 8.03 5.27 13.81
N THR A 6 7.43 5.11 12.62
CA THR A 6 8.11 5.22 11.31
C THR A 6 7.98 6.65 10.77
N GLU A 7 8.76 7.01 9.75
CA GLU A 7 8.76 8.35 9.15
C GLU A 7 7.35 8.81 8.68
N SER A 8 6.51 7.87 8.23
CA SER A 8 5.13 8.14 7.82
C SER A 8 4.11 8.17 8.98
N GLY A 9 4.48 7.71 10.18
CA GLY A 9 3.63 7.72 11.37
C GLY A 9 2.51 6.66 11.41
N PHE A 10 2.34 5.86 10.35
CA PHE A 10 1.36 4.78 10.29
C PHE A 10 1.82 3.64 9.37
N GLU A 11 1.36 2.43 9.66
CA GLU A 11 1.50 1.26 8.82
C GLU A 11 0.15 0.63 8.49
N PHE A 12 0.08 -0.07 7.36
CA PHE A 12 -1.08 -0.86 6.99
C PHE A 12 -0.63 -2.09 6.21
N GLN A 13 -1.44 -3.14 6.30
CA GLN A 13 -1.27 -4.38 5.55
C GLN A 13 -2.59 -4.68 4.83
N THR A 14 -2.49 -5.10 3.58
CA THR A 14 -3.63 -5.63 2.81
C THR A 14 -3.61 -7.16 2.89
N TRP A 15 -4.79 -7.78 2.90
CA TRP A 15 -4.93 -9.24 2.87
C TRP A 15 -5.77 -9.67 1.67
N GLY A 16 -5.31 -10.67 0.93
CA GLY A 16 -5.98 -11.20 -0.26
C GLY A 16 -5.75 -10.40 -1.54
N GLU A 17 -6.38 -10.82 -2.63
CA GLU A 17 -6.31 -10.16 -3.93
C GLU A 17 -7.11 -8.86 -3.92
N ASN A 18 -6.42 -7.73 -4.12
CA ASN A 18 -7.01 -6.41 -4.21
C ASN A 18 -6.29 -5.63 -5.32
N ARG A 19 -7.02 -4.79 -6.05
CA ARG A 19 -6.40 -3.89 -7.03
C ARG A 19 -5.57 -2.78 -6.39
N ARG A 20 -5.74 -2.55 -5.09
CA ARG A 20 -4.90 -1.66 -4.27
C ARG A 20 -3.79 -2.48 -3.64
N ILE A 21 -2.59 -2.40 -4.20
CA ILE A 21 -1.41 -3.09 -3.68
C ILE A 21 -0.48 -2.10 -2.97
N PRO A 22 0.04 -2.41 -1.77
CA PRO A 22 1.05 -1.58 -1.12
C PRO A 22 2.34 -1.60 -1.95
N VAL A 23 2.98 -0.45 -2.13
CA VAL A 23 4.26 -0.30 -2.83
C VAL A 23 5.23 0.55 -2.01
N ASP A 24 6.50 0.20 -2.03
CA ASP A 24 7.58 1.00 -1.42
C ASP A 24 8.27 1.81 -2.52
N LEU A 25 8.29 3.14 -2.35
CA LEU A 25 8.92 4.08 -3.26
C LEU A 25 9.86 4.97 -2.45
N ASP A 26 11.17 4.69 -2.57
CA ASP A 26 12.24 5.41 -1.86
C ASP A 26 12.00 5.52 -0.33
N GLY A 27 11.49 4.45 0.30
CA GLY A 27 11.22 4.41 1.75
C GLY A 27 9.84 4.92 2.15
N LEU A 28 9.04 5.42 1.19
CA LEU A 28 7.65 5.80 1.40
C LEU A 28 6.72 4.63 1.08
N ARG A 29 5.85 4.28 2.04
CA ARG A 29 4.80 3.28 1.85
C ARG A 29 3.57 3.92 1.19
N LEU A 30 3.35 3.57 -0.08
CA LEU A 30 2.26 4.07 -0.92
C LEU A 30 1.33 2.93 -1.36
N VAL A 31 0.28 3.27 -2.11
CA VAL A 31 -0.69 2.31 -2.68
C VAL A 31 -0.73 2.47 -4.19
N SER A 32 -0.39 1.43 -4.94
CA SER A 32 -0.60 1.36 -6.38
C SER A 32 -1.99 0.81 -6.69
N PHE A 33 -2.65 1.36 -7.71
CA PHE A 33 -3.97 0.92 -8.15
C PHE A 33 -3.90 0.26 -9.52
N LEU A 34 -4.01 -1.08 -9.52
CA LEU A 34 -3.92 -1.89 -10.72
C LEU A 34 -5.15 -1.69 -11.63
N PRO A 35 -4.96 -1.72 -12.96
CA PRO A 35 -6.05 -1.71 -13.91
C PRO A 35 -6.96 -2.94 -13.73
N VAL A 36 -8.18 -2.89 -14.26
CA VAL A 36 -9.03 -4.08 -14.31
C VAL A 36 -8.44 -4.99 -15.40
N GLU A 37 -8.22 -6.26 -15.09
CA GLU A 37 -7.88 -7.29 -16.10
C GLU A 37 -9.05 -7.39 -17.08
N ASN A 38 -8.99 -6.60 -18.15
CA ASN A 38 -9.74 -6.64 -19.42
C ASN A 38 -9.84 -5.21 -19.96
N GLN A 39 -8.74 -4.71 -20.52
CA GLN A 39 -8.76 -3.55 -21.41
C GLN A 39 -8.82 -4.03 -22.86
#